data_AF-A0AA42YEY0-F1
#
_entry.id   AF-A0AA42YEY0-F1
#
_cell.length_a   1.000
_cell.length_b   1.000
_cell.length_c   1.000
_cell.angle_alpha   90.00
_cell.angle_beta   90.00
_cell.angle_gamma   90.00
#
_symmetry.space_group_name_H-M   'P 1'
#
loop_
_entity.id
_entity.type
_entity.pdbx_description
1 polymer ?
#
loop_
_entity_poly.entity_id
_entity_poly.type
_entity_poly.pdbx_seq_one_letter_code
_entity_poly.pdbx_strand_id
1 'polypeptide(L)'
;MKKTLRALLALSICISGWALVPFASLPTQAFGWEMWAEAYGEIFSDGFETGDTSRWSHVVGGFQDFAVASSDEFLMSFRLDGSNWAAKDGEPVPVASGLTDRDIPSFTLEARRRGSTFDVRARAVSEANVWAESPWRSVGSRYGALELEWRRAYEDAADGLLYLSVDGDLLLWLVDLDNAHLPMRNLRIHTVDRTLLAAVSEGTFAPEE
;
A
#
# COMPACT_ATOMS: atom_id res chain seq x y z
N MET A 1 -25.27 40.63 39.55
CA MET A 1 -24.40 41.31 38.56
C MET A 1 -23.85 40.41 37.46
N LYS A 2 -23.31 39.20 37.72
CA LYS A 2 -22.72 38.37 36.64
C LYS A 2 -23.68 37.92 35.52
N LYS A 3 -24.97 37.72 35.83
CA LYS A 3 -25.98 37.28 34.84
C LYS A 3 -26.39 38.40 33.88
N THR A 4 -26.52 39.64 34.37
CA THR A 4 -26.86 40.81 33.54
C THR A 4 -25.73 41.21 32.59
N LEU A 5 -24.47 41.08 33.01
CA LEU A 5 -23.31 41.35 32.14
C LEU A 5 -23.23 40.38 30.94
N ARG A 6 -23.51 39.09 31.17
CA ARG A 6 -23.53 38.08 30.08
C ARG A 6 -24.64 38.31 29.08
N ALA A 7 -25.82 38.74 29.54
CA ALA A 7 -26.94 39.08 28.67
C ALA A 7 -26.63 40.30 27.78
N LEU A 8 -25.99 41.33 28.34
CA LEU A 8 -25.58 42.51 27.58
C LEU A 8 -24.48 42.21 26.55
N LEU A 9 -23.53 41.33 26.89
CA LEU A 9 -22.48 40.90 25.95
C LEU A 9 -23.07 40.11 24.77
N ALA A 10 -23.97 39.16 25.05
CA ALA A 10 -24.66 38.39 24.02
C ALA A 10 -25.48 39.29 23.09
N LEU A 11 -26.21 40.26 23.67
CA LEU A 11 -26.99 41.22 22.90
C LEU A 11 -26.10 42.11 22.01
N SER A 12 -24.93 42.54 22.52
CA SER A 12 -23.97 43.33 21.74
C SER A 12 -23.42 42.56 20.54
N ILE A 13 -23.14 41.26 20.70
CA ILE A 13 -22.66 40.40 19.61
C ILE A 13 -23.76 40.24 18.55
N CYS A 14 -25.00 39.97 18.98
CA CYS A 14 -26.13 39.84 18.07
C CYS A 14 -26.41 41.12 17.28
N ILE A 15 -26.32 42.30 17.91
CA ILE A 15 -26.57 43.58 17.22
C ILE A 15 -25.41 43.91 16.27
N SER A 16 -24.16 43.58 16.60
CA SER A 16 -23.01 43.82 15.72
C SER A 16 -23.04 43.01 14.41
N GLY A 17 -23.61 41.80 14.43
CA GLY A 17 -23.74 40.97 13.22
C GLY A 17 -24.68 41.56 12.18
N TRP A 18 -25.74 42.26 12.63
CA TRP A 18 -26.73 42.88 11.73
C TRP A 18 -26.30 44.26 11.22
N ALA A 19 -25.48 44.99 11.98
CA ALA A 19 -25.01 46.33 11.59
C ALA A 19 -24.01 46.33 10.41
N LEU A 20 -23.39 45.18 10.11
CA LEU A 20 -22.43 45.04 9.01
C LEU A 20 -23.07 44.57 7.68
N VAL A 21 -24.33 44.15 7.70
CA VAL A 21 -25.05 43.62 6.53
C VAL A 21 -25.16 44.61 5.36
N PRO A 22 -25.35 45.94 5.54
CA PRO A 22 -25.49 46.83 4.38
C PRO A 22 -24.16 47.21 3.71
N PHE A 23 -23.00 46.87 4.28
CA PHE A 23 -21.68 47.26 3.75
C PHE A 23 -20.86 46.11 3.17
N ALA A 24 -21.24 44.87 3.43
CA ALA A 24 -20.64 43.71 2.80
C ALA A 24 -21.69 43.05 1.90
N SER A 25 -21.58 43.26 0.59
CA SER A 25 -22.25 42.41 -0.40
C SER A 25 -21.62 41.01 -0.35
N LEU A 26 -21.98 40.25 0.69
CA LEU A 26 -21.52 38.88 0.90
C LEU A 26 -21.96 37.87 -0.17
N PRO A 27 -22.97 38.09 -1.05
CA PRO A 27 -23.28 37.09 -2.08
C PRO A 27 -22.19 36.92 -3.14
N THR A 28 -21.30 37.89 -3.35
CA THR A 28 -20.30 37.84 -4.43
C THR A 28 -18.89 37.45 -3.97
N GLN A 29 -18.60 37.41 -2.67
CA GLN A 29 -17.30 36.98 -2.15
C GLN A 29 -17.36 35.72 -1.29
N ALA A 30 -18.52 35.39 -0.72
CA ALA A 30 -18.66 34.15 0.03
C ALA A 30 -19.07 33.03 -0.94
N PHE A 31 -18.10 32.20 -1.29
CA PHE A 31 -18.26 30.95 -2.03
C PHE A 31 -18.49 31.12 -3.54
N GLY A 32 -17.42 31.44 -4.27
CA GLY A 32 -17.36 31.24 -5.73
C GLY A 32 -17.07 29.77 -6.08
N TRP A 33 -17.95 28.84 -5.68
CA TRP A 33 -17.89 27.43 -6.15
C TRP A 33 -18.09 27.35 -7.67
N GLU A 34 -18.77 28.35 -8.23
CA GLU A 34 -18.97 28.52 -9.68
C GLU A 34 -17.63 28.68 -10.45
N MET A 35 -16.59 29.30 -9.85
CA MET A 35 -15.28 29.44 -10.50
C MET A 35 -14.51 28.11 -10.56
N TRP A 36 -14.88 27.15 -9.73
CA TRP A 36 -14.29 25.81 -9.71
C TRP A 36 -15.18 24.77 -10.41
N ALA A 37 -16.42 25.11 -10.75
CA ALA A 37 -17.36 24.21 -11.42
C ALA A 37 -16.83 23.72 -12.78
N GLU A 38 -16.16 24.59 -13.54
CA GLU A 38 -15.49 24.19 -14.79
C GLU A 38 -14.29 23.27 -14.53
N ALA A 39 -13.51 23.52 -13.47
CA ALA A 39 -12.39 22.66 -13.08
C ALA A 39 -12.85 21.26 -12.61
N TYR A 40 -14.03 21.17 -11.97
CA TYR A 40 -14.65 19.88 -11.65
C TYR A 40 -15.08 19.12 -12.92
N GLY A 41 -15.50 19.83 -13.98
CA GLY A 41 -15.88 19.21 -15.26
C GLY A 41 -14.70 18.57 -16.00
N GLU A 42 -13.50 19.15 -15.93
CA GLU A 42 -12.32 18.56 -16.57
C GLU A 42 -11.80 17.31 -15.84
N ILE A 43 -11.85 17.30 -14.50
CA ILE A 43 -11.33 16.19 -13.67
C ILE A 43 -12.10 14.87 -13.93
N PHE A 44 -13.36 14.93 -14.36
CA PHE A 44 -14.18 13.75 -14.67
C PHE A 44 -14.50 13.60 -16.16
N SER A 45 -13.86 14.34 -17.07
CA SER A 45 -14.11 14.20 -18.52
C SER A 45 -13.54 12.92 -19.15
N ASP A 46 -13.08 11.98 -18.32
CA ASP A 46 -12.45 10.73 -18.73
C ASP A 46 -13.43 9.67 -19.27
N GLY A 47 -14.74 9.96 -19.26
CA GLY A 47 -15.79 9.09 -19.78
C GLY A 47 -16.59 8.34 -18.71
N PHE A 48 -16.37 8.62 -17.42
CA PHE A 48 -17.09 7.97 -16.33
C PHE A 48 -18.63 8.15 -16.43
N GLU A 49 -19.10 9.34 -16.76
CA GLU A 49 -20.51 9.73 -16.79
C GLU A 49 -21.22 9.26 -18.07
N THR A 50 -20.47 9.02 -19.14
CA THR A 50 -20.99 8.48 -20.41
C THR A 50 -21.05 6.95 -20.41
N GLY A 51 -20.42 6.31 -19.41
CA GLY A 51 -20.22 4.87 -19.37
C GLY A 51 -19.19 4.38 -20.39
N ASP A 52 -18.44 5.29 -21.03
CA ASP A 52 -17.40 4.95 -21.99
C ASP A 52 -16.08 4.64 -21.26
N THR A 53 -15.88 3.35 -20.97
CA THR A 53 -14.66 2.87 -20.32
C THR A 53 -13.49 2.65 -21.29
N SER A 54 -13.56 3.12 -22.55
CA SER A 54 -12.51 2.86 -23.56
C SER A 54 -11.16 3.50 -23.25
N ARG A 55 -11.15 4.55 -22.42
CA ARG A 55 -9.94 5.22 -21.92
C ARG A 55 -9.35 4.56 -20.67
N TRP A 56 -10.07 3.59 -20.10
CA TRP A 56 -9.67 2.89 -18.89
C TRP A 56 -9.15 1.51 -19.27
N SER A 57 -7.86 1.25 -19.00
CA SER A 57 -7.32 -0.09 -19.15
C SER A 57 -7.72 -0.95 -17.95
N HIS A 58 -8.57 -1.94 -18.21
CA HIS A 58 -8.90 -2.95 -17.21
C HIS A 58 -7.86 -4.08 -17.31
N VAL A 59 -6.87 -4.06 -16.41
CA VAL A 59 -5.85 -5.12 -16.34
C VAL A 59 -6.42 -6.28 -15.53
N VAL A 60 -6.93 -7.31 -16.22
CA VAL A 60 -7.27 -8.61 -15.60
C VAL A 60 -6.07 -9.52 -15.71
N GLY A 61 -5.38 -9.72 -14.60
CA GLY A 61 -4.13 -10.47 -14.58
C GLY A 61 -2.99 -9.62 -15.11
N GLY A 62 -1.93 -9.51 -14.31
CA GLY A 62 -0.76 -8.74 -14.63
C GLY A 62 0.19 -8.68 -13.44
N PHE A 63 1.14 -7.77 -13.52
CA PHE A 63 1.97 -7.38 -12.40
C PHE A 63 2.20 -5.89 -12.46
N GLN A 64 2.41 -5.29 -11.30
CA GLN A 64 2.84 -3.92 -11.17
C GLN A 64 4.28 -3.92 -10.67
N ASP A 65 5.16 -3.30 -11.45
CA ASP A 65 6.55 -3.08 -11.07
C ASP A 65 6.68 -1.72 -10.41
N PHE A 66 7.24 -1.74 -9.21
CA PHE A 66 7.66 -0.57 -8.46
C PHE A 66 9.18 -0.54 -8.50
N ALA A 67 9.74 0.46 -9.19
CA ALA A 67 11.16 0.75 -9.03
C ALA A 67 11.38 1.18 -7.58
N VAL A 68 12.30 0.52 -6.89
CA VAL A 68 12.70 0.87 -5.52
C VAL A 68 14.11 1.42 -5.63
N ALA A 69 14.42 2.48 -4.90
CA ALA A 69 15.82 2.86 -4.75
C ALA A 69 16.60 1.63 -4.23
N SER A 70 17.85 1.48 -4.66
CA SER A 70 18.69 0.41 -4.12
C SER A 70 18.74 0.55 -2.61
N SER A 71 18.03 -0.34 -1.92
CA SER A 71 17.94 -0.32 -0.48
C SER A 71 18.44 -1.64 0.05
N ASP A 72 19.13 -1.57 1.18
CA ASP A 72 19.54 -2.73 1.94
C ASP A 72 18.39 -3.25 2.82
N GLU A 73 17.29 -2.48 2.93
CA GLU A 73 16.09 -2.84 3.69
C GLU A 73 14.83 -2.30 3.02
N PHE A 74 13.74 -3.05 3.05
CA PHE A 74 12.44 -2.48 2.69
C PHE A 74 11.32 -3.07 3.54
N LEU A 75 10.28 -2.27 3.73
CA LEU A 75 9.03 -2.67 4.33
C LEU A 75 7.88 -2.40 3.35
N MET A 76 7.05 -3.41 3.14
CA MET A 76 5.89 -3.33 2.25
C MET A 76 4.65 -3.77 3.00
N SER A 77 3.54 -3.06 2.79
CA SER A 77 2.22 -3.50 3.24
C SER A 77 1.28 -3.67 2.05
N PHE A 78 0.61 -4.81 1.97
CA PHE A 78 -0.42 -5.06 0.97
C PHE A 78 -1.50 -5.99 1.51
N ARG A 79 -2.62 -6.08 0.78
CA ARG A 79 -3.73 -6.97 1.10
C ARG A 79 -3.95 -7.95 -0.04
N LEU A 80 -4.21 -9.21 0.31
CA LEU A 80 -4.67 -10.21 -0.64
C LEU A 80 -6.20 -10.30 -0.57
N ASP A 81 -6.86 -10.12 -1.71
CA ASP A 81 -8.27 -10.47 -1.87
C ASP A 81 -8.39 -11.88 -2.43
N GLY A 82 -8.92 -12.78 -1.62
CA GLY A 82 -9.15 -14.16 -2.00
C GLY A 82 -10.39 -14.42 -2.85
N SER A 83 -11.34 -13.48 -2.87
CA SER A 83 -12.67 -13.68 -3.46
C SER A 83 -12.61 -13.87 -4.98
N ASN A 84 -11.60 -13.31 -5.63
CA ASN A 84 -11.43 -13.32 -7.08
C ASN A 84 -10.15 -14.03 -7.54
N TRP A 85 -9.57 -14.87 -6.68
CA TRP A 85 -8.33 -15.59 -6.98
C TRP A 85 -8.50 -16.55 -8.17
N ALA A 86 -7.83 -16.25 -9.29
CA ALA A 86 -7.97 -16.99 -10.54
C ALA A 86 -7.19 -18.32 -10.59
N ALA A 87 -6.22 -18.54 -9.69
CA ALA A 87 -5.43 -19.77 -9.70
C ALA A 87 -6.24 -20.99 -9.21
N LYS A 88 -5.81 -22.17 -9.64
CA LYS A 88 -6.43 -23.43 -9.19
C LYS A 88 -6.18 -23.65 -7.70
N ASP A 89 -7.09 -24.38 -7.05
CA ASP A 89 -6.93 -24.75 -5.66
C ASP A 89 -5.63 -25.56 -5.46
N GLY A 90 -4.82 -25.16 -4.47
CA GLY A 90 -3.52 -25.73 -4.17
C GLY A 90 -2.35 -25.28 -5.05
N GLU A 91 -2.60 -24.57 -6.16
CA GLU A 91 -1.55 -24.07 -7.07
C GLU A 91 -0.82 -22.85 -6.47
N PRO A 92 0.50 -22.94 -6.23
CA PRO A 92 1.28 -21.78 -5.79
C PRO A 92 1.38 -20.74 -6.89
N VAL A 93 1.12 -19.48 -6.54
CA VAL A 93 1.28 -18.33 -7.43
C VAL A 93 2.09 -17.26 -6.70
N PRO A 94 3.09 -16.64 -7.36
CA PRO A 94 3.79 -15.51 -6.78
C PRO A 94 2.81 -14.34 -6.58
N VAL A 95 2.86 -13.71 -5.41
CA VAL A 95 2.09 -12.49 -5.10
C VAL A 95 2.98 -11.26 -5.01
N ALA A 96 4.22 -11.43 -4.59
CA ALA A 96 5.22 -10.37 -4.56
C ALA A 96 6.61 -10.97 -4.80
N SER A 97 7.47 -10.23 -5.48
CA SER A 97 8.86 -10.61 -5.73
C SER A 97 9.76 -9.39 -5.66
N GLY A 98 10.86 -9.49 -4.94
CA GLY A 98 11.97 -8.53 -5.05
C GLY A 98 12.91 -9.02 -6.12
N LEU A 99 13.24 -8.14 -7.05
CA LEU A 99 14.08 -8.43 -8.21
C LEU A 99 15.35 -7.59 -8.16
N THR A 100 16.47 -8.18 -8.61
CA THR A 100 17.72 -7.47 -8.85
C THR A 100 17.66 -6.62 -10.13
N ASP A 101 18.76 -5.95 -10.47
CA ASP A 101 18.95 -5.20 -11.73
C ASP A 101 18.81 -6.05 -13.01
N ARG A 102 18.92 -7.37 -12.87
CA ARG A 102 18.82 -8.33 -13.99
C ARG A 102 17.50 -9.09 -14.01
N ASP A 103 16.49 -8.59 -13.31
CA ASP A 103 15.19 -9.26 -13.12
C ASP A 103 15.31 -10.66 -12.50
N ILE A 104 16.36 -10.89 -11.71
CA ILE A 104 16.54 -12.14 -10.96
C ILE A 104 15.85 -11.98 -9.60
N PRO A 105 14.95 -12.88 -9.19
CA PRO A 105 14.29 -12.77 -7.89
C PRO A 105 15.27 -12.97 -6.72
N SER A 106 15.40 -11.95 -5.85
CA SER A 106 16.06 -12.07 -4.54
C SER A 106 15.14 -12.76 -3.52
N PHE A 107 13.83 -12.53 -3.63
CA PHE A 107 12.81 -13.25 -2.89
C PHE A 107 11.51 -13.36 -3.67
N THR A 108 10.66 -14.29 -3.26
CA THR A 108 9.27 -14.40 -3.72
C THR A 108 8.37 -14.75 -2.53
N LEU A 109 7.30 -13.98 -2.35
CA LEU A 109 6.16 -14.42 -1.58
C LEU A 109 5.19 -15.14 -2.51
N GLU A 110 4.85 -16.37 -2.16
CA GLU A 110 3.87 -17.19 -2.86
C GLU A 110 2.62 -17.33 -2.01
N ALA A 111 1.47 -17.39 -2.66
CA ALA A 111 0.24 -17.82 -2.03
C ALA A 111 -0.41 -18.93 -2.86
N ARG A 112 -1.18 -19.78 -2.20
CA ARG A 112 -2.05 -20.75 -2.85
C ARG A 112 -3.40 -20.75 -2.17
N ARG A 113 -4.45 -20.98 -2.96
CA ARG A 113 -5.79 -21.16 -2.43
C ARG A 113 -5.92 -22.54 -1.79
N ARG A 114 -6.67 -22.63 -0.70
CA ARG A 114 -7.12 -23.88 -0.08
C ARG A 114 -8.58 -23.72 0.34
N GLY A 115 -9.49 -24.06 -0.57
CA GLY A 115 -10.93 -23.88 -0.38
C GLY A 115 -11.31 -22.40 -0.27
N SER A 116 -11.68 -21.95 0.95
CA SER A 116 -12.04 -20.56 1.25
C SER A 116 -10.91 -19.77 1.95
N THR A 117 -9.78 -20.41 2.23
CA THR A 117 -8.60 -19.78 2.86
C THR A 117 -7.42 -19.76 1.91
N PHE A 118 -6.35 -19.09 2.32
CA PHE A 118 -5.08 -19.07 1.59
C PHE A 118 -3.99 -19.65 2.48
N ASP A 119 -3.02 -20.30 1.86
CA ASP A 119 -1.72 -20.48 2.49
C ASP A 119 -0.73 -19.54 1.82
N VAL A 120 0.18 -18.95 2.59
CA VAL A 120 1.33 -18.19 2.10
C VAL A 120 2.63 -18.85 2.49
N ARG A 121 3.67 -18.56 1.72
CA ARG A 121 5.05 -18.98 1.97
C ARG A 121 5.99 -17.94 1.41
N ALA A 122 7.05 -17.62 2.15
CA ALA A 122 8.15 -16.84 1.62
C ALA A 122 9.31 -17.75 1.16
N ARG A 123 10.00 -17.29 0.12
CA ARG A 123 11.19 -17.91 -0.44
C ARG A 123 12.21 -16.83 -0.68
N ALA A 124 13.47 -17.07 -0.35
CA ALA A 124 14.57 -16.17 -0.62
C ALA A 124 15.72 -16.95 -1.25
N VAL A 125 16.44 -16.34 -2.18
CA VAL A 125 17.61 -16.95 -2.81
C VAL A 125 18.89 -16.44 -2.13
N SER A 126 19.84 -17.34 -1.89
CA SER A 126 21.18 -16.97 -1.46
C SER A 126 22.09 -16.66 -2.66
N GLU A 127 23.29 -16.13 -2.39
CA GLU A 127 24.34 -15.90 -3.38
C GLU A 127 24.80 -17.17 -4.08
N ALA A 128 24.75 -18.30 -3.37
CA ALA A 128 24.99 -19.63 -3.93
C ALA A 128 23.85 -20.12 -4.85
N ASN A 129 22.84 -19.28 -5.11
CA ASN A 129 21.64 -19.59 -5.88
C ASN A 129 20.83 -20.75 -5.27
N VAL A 130 20.85 -20.86 -3.93
CA VAL A 130 20.08 -21.84 -3.18
C VAL A 130 18.86 -21.16 -2.59
N TRP A 131 17.68 -21.73 -2.80
CA TRP A 131 16.44 -21.22 -2.24
C TRP A 131 16.24 -21.69 -0.81
N ALA A 132 16.14 -20.74 0.12
CA ALA A 132 15.55 -20.95 1.43
C ALA A 132 14.03 -20.75 1.33
N GLU A 133 13.25 -21.62 1.97
CA GLU A 133 11.78 -21.59 1.89
C GLU A 133 11.17 -21.76 3.28
N SER A 134 10.16 -20.96 3.60
CA SER A 134 9.41 -21.15 4.83
C SER A 134 8.42 -22.30 4.68
N PRO A 135 7.87 -22.86 5.77
CA PRO A 135 6.67 -23.68 5.69
C PRO A 135 5.48 -22.88 5.13
N TRP A 136 4.51 -23.57 4.54
CA TRP A 136 3.21 -22.98 4.21
C TRP A 136 2.45 -22.62 5.50
N ARG A 137 1.93 -21.40 5.56
CA ARG A 137 1.15 -20.89 6.70
C ARG A 137 -0.21 -20.43 6.23
N SER A 138 -1.26 -20.85 6.93
CA SER A 138 -2.62 -20.45 6.59
C SER A 138 -2.85 -19.02 7.02
N VAL A 139 -3.34 -18.22 6.08
CA VAL A 139 -3.85 -16.88 6.28
C VAL A 139 -5.36 -16.98 6.12
N GLY A 140 -6.11 -16.50 7.11
CA GLY A 140 -7.56 -16.66 7.15
C GLY A 140 -8.26 -16.16 5.88
N SER A 141 -9.57 -16.43 5.77
CA SER A 141 -10.37 -16.04 4.60
C SER A 141 -10.66 -14.53 4.49
N ARG A 142 -10.12 -13.70 5.38
CA ARG A 142 -10.37 -12.26 5.44
C ARG A 142 -9.11 -11.47 5.09
N TYR A 143 -9.33 -10.25 4.63
CA TYR A 143 -8.35 -9.23 4.25
C TYR A 143 -7.37 -8.86 5.38
N GLY A 144 -6.44 -9.76 5.70
CA GLY A 144 -5.32 -9.44 6.57
C GLY A 144 -4.36 -8.49 5.86
N ALA A 145 -3.87 -7.48 6.58
CA ALA A 145 -2.74 -6.69 6.12
C ALA A 145 -1.48 -7.56 6.21
N LEU A 146 -0.89 -7.89 5.07
CA LEU A 146 0.40 -8.55 5.00
C LEU A 146 1.48 -7.48 5.05
N GLU A 147 2.42 -7.62 5.97
CA GLU A 147 3.59 -6.77 6.02
C GLU A 147 4.82 -7.62 5.74
N LEU A 148 5.55 -7.29 4.68
CA LEU A 148 6.75 -7.97 4.27
C LEU A 148 7.93 -7.06 4.51
N GLU A 149 8.88 -7.53 5.31
CA GLU A 149 10.16 -6.87 5.53
C GLU A 149 11.27 -7.74 4.94
N TRP A 150 12.20 -7.12 4.24
CA TRP A 150 13.39 -7.78 3.75
C TRP A 150 14.58 -6.93 4.10
N ARG A 151 15.66 -7.61 4.46
CA ARG A 151 16.94 -7.02 4.73
C ARG A 151 18.02 -7.80 4.02
N ARG A 152 18.90 -7.07 3.36
CA ARG A 152 20.16 -7.55 2.81
C ARG A 152 21.10 -7.88 3.95
N ALA A 153 21.90 -8.91 3.78
CA ALA A 153 23.00 -9.23 4.66
C ALA A 153 24.12 -8.19 4.52
N TYR A 154 24.90 -8.01 5.57
CA TYR A 154 26.15 -7.26 5.49
C TYR A 154 27.19 -8.00 4.65
N GLU A 155 28.15 -7.26 4.10
CA GLU A 155 29.27 -7.85 3.33
C GLU A 155 29.98 -8.90 4.19
N ASP A 156 30.19 -10.09 3.62
CA ASP A 156 30.78 -11.27 4.27
C ASP A 156 30.00 -11.86 5.47
N ALA A 157 28.73 -11.47 5.66
CA ALA A 157 27.85 -12.04 6.67
C ALA A 157 26.65 -12.77 6.02
N ALA A 158 26.15 -13.78 6.72
CA ALA A 158 24.89 -14.43 6.39
C ALA A 158 23.86 -14.02 7.46
N ASP A 159 23.43 -12.77 7.45
CA ASP A 159 22.51 -12.17 8.43
C ASP A 159 21.34 -11.39 7.79
N GLY A 160 21.11 -11.66 6.51
CA GLY A 160 19.95 -11.18 5.78
C GLY A 160 18.64 -11.77 6.34
N LEU A 161 17.55 -11.04 6.12
CA LEU A 161 16.24 -11.33 6.70
C LEU A 161 15.17 -11.26 5.63
N LEU A 162 14.18 -12.16 5.72
CA LEU A 162 12.88 -11.98 5.09
C LEU A 162 11.80 -12.33 6.11
N TYR A 163 11.00 -11.36 6.48
CA TYR A 163 9.99 -11.43 7.51
C TYR A 163 8.61 -11.14 6.91
N LEU A 164 7.59 -11.87 7.38
CA LEU A 164 6.21 -11.62 7.00
C LEU A 164 5.32 -11.65 8.24
N SER A 165 4.57 -10.57 8.46
CA SER A 165 3.49 -10.46 9.44
C SER A 165 2.13 -10.49 8.76
N VAL A 166 1.10 -10.85 9.53
CA VAL A 166 -0.31 -10.68 9.15
C VAL A 166 -1.02 -10.00 10.29
N ASP A 167 -1.60 -8.83 10.03
CA ASP A 167 -2.30 -8.02 11.03
C ASP A 167 -1.42 -7.73 12.27
N GLY A 168 -0.10 -7.59 12.06
CA GLY A 168 0.90 -7.36 13.10
C GLY A 168 1.44 -8.63 13.79
N ASP A 169 0.85 -9.80 13.55
CA ASP A 169 1.35 -11.07 14.08
C ASP A 169 2.40 -11.66 13.14
N LEU A 170 3.59 -11.95 13.67
CA LEU A 170 4.64 -12.65 12.93
C LEU A 170 4.14 -14.02 12.45
N LEU A 171 4.12 -14.22 11.13
CA LEU A 171 3.65 -15.46 10.51
C LEU A 171 4.81 -16.40 10.15
N LEU A 172 5.86 -15.83 9.57
CA LEU A 172 7.05 -16.55 9.11
C LEU A 172 8.26 -15.62 9.00
N TRP A 173 9.44 -16.21 9.12
CA TRP A 173 10.71 -15.54 8.82
C TRP A 173 11.65 -16.50 8.11
N LEU A 174 12.60 -15.94 7.38
CA LEU A 174 13.84 -16.57 6.94
C LEU A 174 14.97 -15.70 7.47
N VAL A 175 15.86 -16.30 8.24
CA VAL A 175 17.04 -15.65 8.82
C VAL A 175 18.29 -16.30 8.24
N ASP A 176 19.43 -15.73 8.57
CA ASP A 176 20.75 -16.18 8.12
C ASP A 176 20.86 -16.26 6.59
N LEU A 177 20.20 -15.34 5.89
CA LEU A 177 20.25 -15.28 4.43
C LEU A 177 21.59 -14.71 3.99
N ASP A 178 22.35 -15.48 3.21
CA ASP A 178 23.54 -15.02 2.51
C ASP A 178 23.12 -14.34 1.19
N ASN A 179 22.69 -13.07 1.28
CA ASN A 179 22.18 -12.28 0.15
C ASN A 179 22.88 -10.92 0.00
N ALA A 180 24.11 -10.80 0.52
CA ALA A 180 24.89 -9.58 0.53
C ALA A 180 25.21 -9.06 -0.88
N HIS A 181 25.16 -9.85 -1.93
CA HIS A 181 25.41 -9.44 -3.32
C HIS A 181 24.16 -9.44 -4.21
N LEU A 182 22.97 -9.49 -3.59
CA LEU A 182 21.67 -9.54 -4.28
C LEU A 182 20.82 -8.30 -3.97
N PRO A 183 21.29 -7.08 -4.33
CA PRO A 183 20.55 -5.86 -4.03
C PRO A 183 19.20 -5.86 -4.74
N MET A 184 18.13 -5.61 -3.99
CA MET A 184 16.82 -5.41 -4.59
C MET A 184 16.79 -4.06 -5.31
N ARG A 185 16.25 -4.05 -6.52
CA ARG A 185 16.09 -2.86 -7.37
C ARG A 185 14.66 -2.64 -7.80
N ASN A 186 13.93 -3.72 -8.02
CA ASN A 186 12.52 -3.65 -8.38
C ASN A 186 11.73 -4.51 -7.42
N LEU A 187 10.56 -4.02 -7.08
CA LEU A 187 9.55 -4.79 -6.43
C LEU A 187 8.42 -5.06 -7.43
N ARG A 188 8.19 -6.33 -7.72
CA ARG A 188 7.08 -6.77 -8.56
C ARG A 188 5.96 -7.28 -7.68
N ILE A 189 4.81 -6.62 -7.71
CA ILE A 189 3.59 -7.13 -7.09
C ILE A 189 2.73 -7.75 -8.18
N HIS A 190 2.46 -9.04 -8.04
CA HIS A 190 1.67 -9.78 -9.01
C HIS A 190 0.20 -9.53 -8.69
N THR A 191 -0.53 -8.96 -9.65
CA THR A 191 -1.96 -8.78 -9.48
C THR A 191 -2.63 -10.12 -9.71
N VAL A 192 -3.02 -10.76 -8.61
CA VAL A 192 -3.84 -11.97 -8.65
C VAL A 192 -5.32 -11.64 -8.84
N ASP A 193 -5.67 -10.33 -8.78
CA ASP A 193 -7.00 -9.77 -9.05
C ASP A 193 -6.97 -8.26 -9.46
N ARG A 194 -8.14 -7.71 -9.83
CA ARG A 194 -8.47 -6.35 -10.28
C ARG A 194 -8.23 -5.23 -9.26
N THR A 195 -7.98 -5.53 -7.98
CA THR A 195 -7.81 -4.50 -6.95
C THR A 195 -6.76 -4.89 -5.92
N LEU A 196 -5.50 -4.64 -6.25
CA LEU A 196 -4.42 -4.70 -5.29
C LEU A 196 -4.12 -3.29 -4.79
N LEU A 197 -4.30 -3.05 -3.49
CA LEU A 197 -3.82 -1.85 -2.81
C LEU A 197 -2.51 -2.20 -2.12
N ALA A 198 -1.40 -1.68 -2.65
CA ALA A 198 -0.09 -1.77 -2.03
C ALA A 198 0.40 -0.38 -1.62
N ALA A 199 0.95 -0.30 -0.41
CA ALA A 199 1.76 0.81 0.02
C ALA A 199 3.19 0.30 0.19
N VAL A 200 4.12 0.89 -0.56
CA VAL A 200 5.54 0.61 -0.45
C VAL A 200 6.17 1.79 0.28
N SER A 201 6.86 1.53 1.38
CA SER A 201 7.64 2.55 2.09
C SER A 201 9.10 2.12 2.10
N GLU A 202 9.97 2.98 1.62
CA GLU A 202 11.41 2.82 1.83
C GLU A 202 11.71 3.16 3.30
N GLY A 203 12.08 2.17 4.08
CA GLY A 203 12.53 2.36 5.46
C GLY A 203 13.98 2.81 5.45
N THR A 204 14.26 3.99 6.01
CA THR A 204 15.62 4.35 6.43
C THR A 204 15.72 4.03 7.92
N PHE A 205 15.98 2.77 8.27
CA PHE A 205 16.36 2.44 9.63
C PHE A 205 17.80 2.89 9.83
N ALA A 206 18.00 3.93 10.64
CA ALA A 206 19.31 4.19 11.19
C ALA A 206 19.68 2.97 12.06
N PRO A 207 20.87 2.36 11.90
CA PRO A 207 21.28 1.28 12.78
C PRO A 207 21.21 1.79 14.22
N GLU A 208 20.52 1.07 15.10
CA GLU A 208 20.65 1.31 16.54
C GLU A 208 22.11 0.96 16.91
N GLU A 209 22.90 1.99 17.28
CA GLU A 209 24.28 1.84 17.77
C GLU A 209 24.37 1.12 19.11
#